data_AF-A0A133ZI31-F1
#
_entry.id   AF-A0A133ZI31-F1
#
_cell.length_a   1.000
_cell.length_b   1.000
_cell.length_c   1.000
_cell.angle_alpha   90.00
_cell.angle_beta   90.00
_cell.angle_gamma   90.00
#
_symmetry.space_group_name_H-M   'P 1'
#
loop_
_entity.id
_entity.type
_entity.pdbx_description
1 polymer ?
#
loop_
_entity_poly.entity_id
_entity_poly.type
_entity_poly.pdbx_seq_one_letter_code
_entity_poly.pdbx_strand_id
1 'polypeptide(L)'
;MSLASRLASAAVALAATTSLMAAPASAIENAPIASDALSNTAARVTADVAGGTFVCTGAAISPTVILTARHCTTQADPTSVTAPDGTVIPVTGFTASNKSDLAVLKLGRT
;
A
#
# COMPACT_ATOMS: atom_id res chain seq x y z
N MET A 1 12.22 11.21 -54.18
CA MET A 1 11.50 11.63 -52.96
C MET A 1 11.92 13.05 -52.62
N SER A 2 10.97 14.00 -52.60
CA SER A 2 11.23 15.43 -52.36
C SER A 2 11.65 15.69 -50.91
N LEU A 3 12.51 16.70 -50.68
CA LEU A 3 12.93 17.18 -49.36
C LEU A 3 11.72 17.48 -48.45
N ALA A 4 10.61 17.94 -49.04
CA ALA A 4 9.35 18.22 -48.36
C ALA A 4 8.71 16.96 -47.72
N SER A 5 8.88 15.79 -48.34
CA SER A 5 8.34 14.52 -47.82
C SER A 5 9.11 14.01 -46.60
N ARG A 6 10.43 14.25 -46.52
CA ARG A 6 11.25 13.87 -45.37
C ARG A 6 11.03 14.78 -44.17
N LEU A 7 10.84 16.08 -44.42
CA LEU A 7 10.50 17.08 -43.39
C LEU A 7 9.12 16.81 -42.78
N ALA A 8 8.13 16.42 -43.60
CA ALA A 8 6.80 16.08 -43.11
C ALA A 8 6.81 14.84 -42.20
N SER A 9 7.53 13.76 -42.56
CA SER A 9 7.64 12.56 -41.70
C SER A 9 8.40 12.82 -40.40
N ALA A 10 9.44 13.66 -40.42
CA ALA A 10 10.17 14.02 -39.20
C ALA A 10 9.31 14.86 -38.24
N ALA A 11 8.49 15.79 -38.76
CA ALA A 11 7.59 16.61 -37.97
C ALA A 11 6.47 15.78 -37.30
N VAL A 12 5.91 14.80 -38.01
CA VAL A 12 4.88 13.90 -37.48
C VAL A 12 5.44 12.99 -36.38
N ALA A 13 6.65 12.45 -36.57
CA ALA A 13 7.30 11.63 -35.55
C ALA A 13 7.62 12.42 -34.27
N LEU A 14 8.08 13.67 -34.39
CA LEU A 14 8.41 14.51 -33.23
C LEU A 14 7.14 14.92 -32.45
N ALA A 15 6.06 15.27 -33.15
CA ALA A 15 4.77 15.60 -32.53
C ALA A 15 4.12 14.39 -31.82
N ALA A 16 4.31 13.18 -32.35
CA ALA A 16 3.82 11.94 -31.72
C ALA A 16 4.62 11.56 -30.47
N THR A 17 5.91 11.91 -30.38
CA THR A 17 6.72 11.65 -29.18
C THR A 17 6.46 12.62 -28.03
N THR A 18 6.08 13.88 -28.31
CA THR A 18 5.79 14.88 -27.27
C THR A 18 4.42 14.72 -26.61
N SER A 19 3.51 13.97 -27.23
CA SER A 19 2.14 13.76 -26.73
C SER A 19 2.00 12.62 -25.72
N LEU A 20 3.06 11.80 -25.51
CA LEU A 20 3.03 10.68 -24.56
C LEU A 20 3.54 11.00 -23.14
N MET A 21 4.10 12.19 -22.88
CA MET A 21 4.89 12.46 -21.66
C MET A 21 4.35 13.59 -20.75
N ALA A 22 3.16 14.13 -21.01
CA ALA A 22 2.64 15.27 -20.25
C ALA A 22 1.22 15.05 -19.72
N ALA A 23 0.97 13.92 -19.06
CA ALA A 23 -0.06 13.95 -18.01
C ALA A 23 0.55 14.77 -16.86
N PRO A 24 -0.05 15.88 -16.41
CA PRO A 24 0.45 16.57 -15.23
C PRO A 24 0.43 15.57 -14.07
N ALA A 25 1.49 15.56 -13.28
CA ALA A 25 1.47 14.86 -12.00
C ALA A 25 0.44 15.57 -11.12
N SER A 26 -0.79 15.07 -11.14
CA SER A 26 -1.86 15.56 -10.30
C SER A 26 -1.64 15.01 -8.90
N ALA A 27 -1.40 15.88 -7.92
CA ALA A 27 -1.44 15.46 -6.53
C ALA A 27 -2.87 15.04 -6.17
N ILE A 28 -3.00 13.95 -5.43
CA ILE A 28 -4.29 13.62 -4.82
C ILE A 28 -4.46 14.56 -3.63
N GLU A 29 -5.26 15.60 -3.81
CA GLU A 29 -5.66 16.52 -2.75
C GLU A 29 -7.06 16.12 -2.26
N ASN A 30 -7.27 16.05 -0.93
CA ASN A 30 -8.51 15.55 -0.32
C ASN A 30 -8.89 14.16 -0.83
N ALA A 31 -7.96 13.20 -0.68
CA ALA A 31 -8.09 11.86 -1.24
C ALA A 31 -9.49 11.27 -1.01
N PRO A 32 -10.21 10.86 -2.07
CA PRO A 32 -11.48 10.19 -1.91
C PRO A 32 -11.28 8.88 -1.14
N ILE A 33 -12.34 8.39 -0.50
CA ILE A 33 -12.33 7.05 0.09
C ILE A 33 -11.95 6.05 -1.02
N ALA A 34 -10.83 5.36 -0.83
CA ALA A 34 -10.34 4.40 -1.80
C ALA A 34 -11.36 3.27 -1.95
N SER A 35 -11.57 2.81 -3.19
CA SER A 35 -12.36 1.60 -3.42
C SER A 35 -11.65 0.39 -2.80
N ASP A 36 -12.43 -0.65 -2.46
CA ASP A 36 -11.90 -1.89 -1.88
C ASP A 36 -10.79 -2.48 -2.76
N ALA A 37 -10.96 -2.44 -4.09
CA ALA A 37 -9.99 -2.92 -5.06
C ALA A 37 -8.61 -2.25 -4.97
N LEU A 38 -8.55 -0.96 -4.59
CA LEU A 38 -7.30 -0.22 -4.39
C LEU A 38 -6.69 -0.47 -3.00
N SER A 39 -7.46 -1.05 -2.08
CA SER A 39 -7.09 -1.26 -0.68
C SER A 39 -6.95 -2.73 -0.30
N ASN A 40 -6.91 -3.64 -1.27
CA ASN A 40 -6.90 -5.10 -1.07
C ASN A 40 -5.75 -5.63 -0.20
N THR A 41 -4.68 -4.84 -0.03
CA THR A 41 -3.54 -5.19 0.83
C THR A 41 -3.53 -4.43 2.15
N ALA A 42 -4.39 -3.43 2.33
CA ALA A 42 -4.50 -2.70 3.59
C ALA A 42 -5.11 -3.61 4.66
N ALA A 43 -4.53 -3.57 5.85
CA ALA A 43 -4.93 -4.40 6.98
C ALA A 43 -5.17 -3.51 8.20
N ARG A 44 -6.30 -3.71 8.88
CA ARG A 44 -6.51 -3.13 10.21
C ARG A 44 -5.86 -4.07 11.22
N VAL A 45 -4.89 -3.57 11.98
CA VAL A 45 -4.23 -4.30 13.06
C VAL A 45 -4.89 -3.90 14.37
N THR A 46 -5.31 -4.88 15.16
CA THR A 46 -5.96 -4.69 16.46
C THR A 46 -5.17 -5.36 17.56
N ALA A 47 -5.06 -4.66 18.67
CA ALA A 47 -4.47 -5.16 19.91
C ALA A 47 -5.42 -4.84 21.07
N ASP A 48 -5.67 -5.83 21.92
CA ASP A 48 -6.51 -5.66 23.10
C ASP A 48 -5.67 -5.10 24.25
N VAL A 49 -6.12 -4.01 24.86
CA VAL A 49 -5.44 -3.36 25.98
C VAL A 49 -6.41 -3.19 27.15
N ALA A 50 -5.88 -3.03 28.37
CA ALA A 50 -6.72 -2.74 29.53
C ALA A 50 -7.49 -1.43 29.30
N GLY A 51 -8.82 -1.53 29.17
CA GLY A 51 -9.71 -0.39 28.96
C GLY A 51 -10.03 -0.06 27.50
N GLY A 52 -9.62 -0.87 26.52
CA GLY A 52 -10.05 -0.67 25.12
C GLY A 52 -9.28 -1.49 24.09
N THR A 53 -9.35 -1.02 22.84
CA THR A 53 -8.65 -1.63 21.70
C THR A 53 -7.70 -0.61 21.08
N PHE A 54 -6.42 -0.98 21.00
CA PHE A 54 -5.43 -0.23 20.24
C PHE A 54 -5.52 -0.62 18.75
N VAL A 55 -5.53 0.37 17.87
CA VAL A 55 -5.75 0.17 16.42
C VAL A 55 -4.60 0.78 15.63
N CYS A 56 -4.04 -0.02 14.73
CA CYS A 56 -3.03 0.36 13.78
C CYS A 56 -3.41 -0.08 12.36
N THR A 57 -2.57 0.28 11.39
CA THR A 57 -2.66 -0.20 10.01
C THR A 57 -1.45 -1.06 9.68
N GLY A 58 -1.58 -1.93 8.69
CA GLY A 58 -0.48 -2.63 8.05
C GLY A 58 -0.78 -2.91 6.58
N ALA A 59 0.19 -3.49 5.90
CA ALA A 59 0.07 -3.94 4.52
C ALA A 59 0.40 -5.42 4.41
N ALA A 60 -0.50 -6.20 3.80
CA ALA A 60 -0.23 -7.58 3.44
C ALA A 60 0.89 -7.65 2.40
N ILE A 61 2.00 -8.27 2.77
CA ILE A 61 3.13 -8.53 1.86
C ILE A 61 3.22 -10.00 1.45
N SER A 62 2.43 -10.86 2.11
CA SER A 62 2.17 -12.25 1.72
C SER A 62 0.82 -12.69 2.33
N PRO A 63 0.29 -13.88 1.96
CA PRO A 63 -0.94 -14.41 2.56
C PRO A 63 -0.89 -14.58 4.08
N THR A 64 0.28 -14.61 4.70
CA THR A 64 0.43 -14.85 6.15
C THR A 64 1.30 -13.81 6.85
N VAL A 65 1.68 -12.73 6.15
CA VAL A 65 2.58 -11.71 6.70
C VAL A 65 2.05 -10.30 6.43
N ILE A 66 1.94 -9.52 7.51
CA ILE A 66 1.62 -8.09 7.47
C ILE A 66 2.88 -7.28 7.82
N LEU A 67 3.24 -6.31 6.99
CA LEU A 67 4.21 -5.27 7.32
C LEU A 67 3.49 -4.14 8.06
N THR A 68 4.05 -3.67 9.17
CA THR A 68 3.51 -2.56 9.97
C THR A 68 4.65 -1.78 10.64
N ALA A 69 4.31 -0.78 11.44
CA ALA A 69 5.28 -0.02 12.21
C ALA A 69 5.68 -0.75 13.51
N ARG A 70 6.90 -0.54 14.00
CA ARG A 70 7.34 -1.11 15.28
C ARG A 70 6.53 -0.57 16.45
N HIS A 71 6.19 0.72 16.42
CA HIS A 71 5.41 1.32 17.50
C HIS A 71 4.00 0.68 17.63
N CYS A 72 3.51 -0.01 16.59
CA CYS A 72 2.26 -0.77 16.64
C CYS A 72 2.37 -2.09 17.41
N THR A 73 3.59 -2.59 17.64
CA THR A 73 3.82 -3.86 18.35
C THR A 73 4.49 -3.68 19.72
N THR A 74 5.02 -2.50 20.02
CA THR A 74 5.68 -2.23 21.31
C THR A 74 4.79 -1.50 22.32
N GLN A 75 3.72 -0.85 21.85
CA GLN A 75 2.73 -0.20 22.71
C GLN A 75 1.65 -1.19 23.19
N ALA A 76 1.32 -2.17 22.35
CA ALA A 76 0.41 -3.26 22.65
C ALA A 76 0.77 -4.47 21.78
N ASP A 77 0.56 -5.68 22.30
CA ASP A 77 0.76 -6.91 21.54
C ASP A 77 -0.41 -7.09 20.56
N PRO A 78 -0.16 -7.11 19.24
CA PRO A 78 -1.22 -7.30 18.25
C PRO A 78 -1.90 -8.66 18.42
N THR A 79 -3.23 -8.67 18.49
CA THR A 79 -4.03 -9.87 18.68
C THR A 79 -4.65 -10.36 17.37
N SER A 80 -5.00 -9.43 16.48
CA SER A 80 -5.72 -9.76 15.26
C SER A 80 -5.48 -8.76 14.13
N VAL A 81 -5.80 -9.22 12.92
CA VAL A 81 -5.85 -8.41 11.70
C VAL A 81 -7.21 -8.58 11.05
N THR A 82 -7.87 -7.47 10.73
CA THR A 82 -9.06 -7.46 9.87
C THR A 82 -8.64 -7.18 8.42
N ALA A 83 -8.93 -8.14 7.54
CA ALA A 83 -8.74 -8.01 6.11
C ALA A 83 -9.82 -7.10 5.48
N PRO A 84 -9.62 -6.60 4.23
CA PRO A 84 -10.59 -5.73 3.56
C PRO A 84 -11.99 -6.35 3.37
N ASP A 85 -12.07 -7.68 3.29
CA ASP A 85 -13.35 -8.42 3.22
C ASP A 85 -14.05 -8.56 4.59
N GLY A 86 -13.49 -7.97 5.65
CA GLY A 86 -14.00 -8.04 7.02
C GLY A 86 -13.52 -9.27 7.80
N THR A 87 -12.78 -10.19 7.19
CA THR A 87 -12.28 -11.39 7.87
C THR A 87 -11.29 -11.03 8.98
N VAL A 88 -11.53 -11.53 10.19
CA VAL A 88 -10.62 -11.38 11.34
C VAL A 88 -9.70 -12.59 11.42
N ILE A 89 -8.39 -12.34 11.43
CA ILE A 89 -7.34 -13.36 11.40
C ILE A 89 -6.45 -13.17 12.64
N PRO A 90 -6.19 -14.22 13.43
CA PRO A 90 -5.36 -14.09 14.61
C PRO A 90 -3.90 -13.78 14.23
N VAL A 91 -3.26 -12.90 14.99
CA VAL A 91 -1.81 -12.74 14.96
C VAL A 91 -1.20 -13.82 15.84
N THR A 92 -0.31 -14.62 15.26
CA THR A 92 0.38 -15.73 15.96
C THR A 92 1.77 -15.36 16.44
N GLY A 93 2.27 -14.20 16.03
CA GLY A 93 3.52 -13.63 16.52
C GLY A 93 3.94 -12.42 15.70
N PHE A 94 4.98 -11.73 16.15
CA PHE A 94 5.54 -10.61 15.42
C PHE A 94 7.06 -10.53 15.58
N THR A 95 7.70 -9.75 14.71
CA THR A 95 9.12 -9.42 14.80
C THR A 95 9.29 -7.94 14.53
N ALA A 96 9.85 -7.22 15.49
CA ALA A 96 10.08 -5.78 15.42
C ALA A 96 11.56 -5.49 15.18
N SER A 97 11.85 -4.53 14.30
CA SER A 97 13.19 -4.01 14.06
C SER A 97 13.69 -3.24 15.28
N ASN A 98 14.92 -3.51 15.74
CA ASN A 98 15.56 -2.71 16.79
C ASN A 98 16.25 -1.44 16.27
N LYS A 99 16.25 -1.21 14.94
CA LYS A 99 16.96 -0.08 14.31
C LYS A 99 16.05 0.88 13.54
N SER A 100 14.82 0.48 13.23
CA SER A 100 13.85 1.24 12.44
C SER A 100 12.42 1.03 12.95
N ASP A 101 11.50 1.91 12.58
CA ASP A 101 10.08 1.78 12.95
C ASP A 101 9.35 0.80 12.03
N LEU A 102 9.86 -0.43 11.95
CA LEU A 102 9.31 -1.50 11.11
C LEU A 102 9.08 -2.75 11.95
N ALA A 103 7.96 -3.42 11.72
CA ALA A 103 7.66 -4.73 12.27
C ALA A 103 6.91 -5.59 11.24
N VAL A 104 7.01 -6.91 11.40
CA VAL A 104 6.23 -7.88 10.63
C VAL A 104 5.37 -8.71 11.58
N LEU A 105 4.11 -8.90 11.23
CA LEU A 105 3.18 -9.78 11.94
C LEU A 105 3.04 -11.09 11.18
N LYS A 106 2.93 -12.20 11.90
CA LYS A 106 2.61 -13.52 11.38
C LYS A 106 1.14 -13.81 11.66
N LEU A 107 0.42 -14.26 10.65
CA LEU A 107 -1.00 -14.58 10.74
C LEU A 107 -1.21 -16.08 10.91
N GLY A 108 -2.19 -16.46 11.74
CA GLY A 108 -2.70 -17.82 11.83
C GLY A 108 -3.77 -18.05 10.77
N ARG A 109 -3.36 -18.43 9.55
CA ARG A 109 -4.25 -19.02 8.54
C ARG A 109 -3.96 -20.51 8.45
N THR A 110 -5.00 -21.32 8.57
CA THR A 110 -5.01 -22.76 8.24
C THR A 110 -5.35 -22.97 6.78
#